data_AF-A0A7V3K556-F1
#
_entry.id   AF-A0A7V3K556-F1
#
_cell.length_a   1.000
_cell.length_b   1.000
_cell.length_c   1.000
_cell.angle_alpha   90.00
_cell.angle_beta   90.00
_cell.angle_gamma   90.00
#
_symmetry.space_group_name_H-M   'P 1'
#
loop_
_entity.id
_entity.type
_entity.pdbx_description
1 polymer ?
#
loop_
_entity_poly.entity_id
_entity_poly.type
_entity_poly.pdbx_seq_one_letter_code
_entity_poly.pdbx_strand_id
1 'polypeptide(L)'
;MDGKNPNQQQRGGGGVPRLSDQDLKRIIQGDKPEDAQVLVKWAQDLGHALKDKGLTTSQIRNIYGIVRQLEAQWPKGTPSPEAARELILLKPKLAYQAARQPRKGVEELADVLGRAIDLVGTDRGHFGRFVDFFEAILAYHREAGGK
;
A
#
# COMPACT_ATOMS: atom_id res chain seq x y z
N MET A 1 30.57 14.34 -36.87
CA MET A 1 30.61 13.05 -36.13
C MET A 1 29.64 13.17 -34.98
N ASP A 2 28.40 12.87 -35.31
CA ASP A 2 27.20 12.98 -34.51
C ASP A 2 27.17 11.94 -33.39
N GLY A 3 27.53 12.34 -32.18
CA GLY A 3 27.34 11.56 -30.97
C GLY A 3 25.90 11.66 -30.48
N LYS A 4 24.96 10.96 -31.14
CA LYS A 4 23.60 10.77 -30.60
C LYS A 4 23.67 9.95 -29.31
N ASN A 5 23.32 10.60 -28.21
CA ASN A 5 23.15 9.99 -26.90
C ASN A 5 21.88 9.09 -26.91
N PRO A 6 21.99 7.77 -26.73
CA PRO A 6 20.89 6.85 -27.04
C PRO A 6 19.87 6.64 -25.90
N ASN A 7 19.86 7.44 -24.83
CA ASN A 7 18.98 7.16 -23.69
C ASN A 7 17.83 8.15 -23.45
N GLN A 8 17.37 8.81 -24.52
CA GLN A 8 16.09 9.51 -24.52
C GLN A 8 15.08 8.77 -25.39
N GLN A 9 14.48 7.69 -24.88
CA GLN A 9 13.06 7.42 -25.14
C GLN A 9 12.45 6.29 -24.32
N GLN A 10 11.20 6.52 -23.93
CA GLN A 10 10.21 5.64 -23.30
C GLN A 10 10.30 5.61 -21.76
N ARG A 11 9.26 6.00 -21.00
CA ARG A 11 7.88 5.53 -21.17
C ARG A 11 6.83 6.58 -20.78
N GLY A 12 6.06 7.01 -21.76
CA GLY A 12 4.63 7.23 -21.56
C GLY A 12 3.93 5.87 -21.55
N GLY A 13 3.08 5.64 -20.56
CA GLY A 13 2.23 4.46 -20.46
C GLY A 13 1.36 4.58 -19.21
N GLY A 14 0.10 4.96 -19.39
CA GLY A 14 -0.89 5.16 -18.32
C GLY A 14 -1.36 3.87 -17.63
N GLY A 15 -0.42 3.06 -17.14
CA GLY A 15 -0.66 1.87 -16.31
C GLY A 15 -0.10 2.08 -14.91
N VAL A 16 -0.78 1.55 -13.91
CA VAL A 16 -0.29 1.58 -12.52
C VAL A 16 0.97 0.72 -12.41
N PRO A 17 2.01 1.18 -11.70
CA PRO A 17 3.16 0.36 -11.34
C PRO A 17 2.70 -0.95 -10.68
N ARG A 18 3.06 -2.10 -11.25
CA ARG A 18 2.64 -3.41 -10.71
C ARG A 18 3.62 -3.87 -9.63
N LEU A 19 3.21 -3.71 -8.37
CA LEU A 19 3.97 -4.20 -7.22
C LEU A 19 4.08 -5.73 -7.24
N SER A 20 5.32 -6.23 -7.35
CA SER A 20 5.63 -7.66 -7.39
C SER A 20 5.46 -8.32 -6.02
N ASP A 21 5.16 -9.62 -6.00
CA ASP A 21 5.03 -10.37 -4.74
C ASP A 21 6.36 -10.44 -3.97
N GLN A 22 7.50 -10.42 -4.68
CA GLN A 22 8.81 -10.38 -4.05
C GLN A 22 9.05 -9.06 -3.34
N ASP A 23 8.78 -7.93 -4.00
CA ASP A 23 8.92 -6.61 -3.37
C ASP A 23 7.93 -6.46 -2.21
N LEU A 24 6.70 -6.94 -2.38
CA LEU A 24 5.71 -6.89 -1.31
C LEU A 24 6.13 -7.73 -0.09
N LYS A 25 6.74 -8.91 -0.30
CA LYS A 25 7.36 -9.68 0.79
C LYS A 25 8.48 -8.90 1.47
N ARG A 26 9.34 -8.22 0.72
CA ARG A 26 10.39 -7.37 1.30
C ARG A 26 9.80 -6.24 2.15
N ILE A 27 8.74 -5.58 1.66
CA ILE A 27 8.05 -4.51 2.38
C ILE A 27 7.46 -5.01 3.70
N ILE A 28 6.80 -6.17 3.70
CA ILE A 28 6.04 -6.65 4.87
C ILE A 28 6.89 -7.49 5.83
N GLN A 29 7.84 -8.27 5.33
CA GLN A 29 8.59 -9.26 6.09
C GLN A 29 10.08 -8.93 6.21
N GLY A 30 10.58 -7.98 5.42
CA GLY A 30 11.98 -7.52 5.46
C GLY A 30 12.25 -6.60 6.65
N ASP A 31 13.44 -6.71 7.23
CA ASP A 31 13.89 -5.93 8.39
C ASP A 31 15.16 -5.10 8.12
N LYS A 32 15.66 -5.13 6.88
CA LYS A 32 16.89 -4.46 6.50
C LYS A 32 16.63 -3.05 5.97
N PRO A 33 17.62 -2.13 6.06
CA PRO A 33 17.49 -0.78 5.50
C PRO A 33 17.13 -0.77 4.01
N GLU A 34 17.60 -1.74 3.22
CA GLU A 34 17.29 -1.83 1.79
C GLU A 34 15.82 -2.18 1.53
N ASP A 35 15.15 -2.84 2.47
CA ASP A 35 13.72 -3.17 2.37
C ASP A 35 12.86 -1.93 2.65
N ALA A 36 13.30 -1.06 3.56
CA ALA A 36 12.67 0.24 3.79
C ALA A 36 12.75 1.14 2.54
N GLN A 37 13.85 1.08 1.78
CA GLN A 37 13.97 1.79 0.50
C GLN A 37 12.96 1.27 -0.54
N VAL A 38 12.71 -0.04 -0.57
CA VAL A 38 11.69 -0.64 -1.44
C VAL A 38 10.29 -0.16 -1.06
N LEU A 39 9.99 -0.12 0.25
CA LEU A 39 8.73 0.42 0.77
C LEU A 39 8.51 1.85 0.29
N VAL A 40 9.48 2.74 0.51
CA VAL A 40 9.37 4.16 0.15
C VAL A 40 9.14 4.34 -1.35
N LYS A 41 9.94 3.66 -2.18
CA LYS A 41 9.80 3.72 -3.64
C LYS A 41 8.42 3.28 -4.10
N TRP A 42 7.92 2.14 -3.62
CA TRP A 42 6.61 1.64 -4.03
C TRP A 42 5.46 2.45 -3.46
N ALA A 43 5.58 2.97 -2.25
CA ALA A 43 4.59 3.85 -1.66
C ALA A 43 4.43 5.15 -2.46
N GLN A 44 5.55 5.71 -2.96
CA GLN A 44 5.53 6.88 -3.84
C GLN A 44 4.85 6.57 -5.18
N ASP A 45 5.30 5.52 -5.87
CA ASP A 45 4.77 5.06 -7.15
C ASP A 45 3.25 4.80 -7.06
N LEU A 46 2.79 4.13 -6.00
CA LEU A 46 1.38 3.85 -5.75
C LEU A 46 0.60 5.11 -5.37
N GLY A 47 1.10 5.93 -4.45
CA GLY A 47 0.43 7.16 -4.00
C GLY A 47 0.09 8.08 -5.18
N HIS A 48 1.05 8.27 -6.09
CA HIS A 48 0.88 9.08 -7.29
C HIS A 48 -0.14 8.45 -8.25
N ALA A 49 0.01 7.15 -8.55
CA ALA A 49 -0.88 6.45 -9.46
C ALA A 49 -2.34 6.39 -8.95
N LEU A 50 -2.53 6.24 -7.65
CA LEU A 50 -3.86 6.25 -7.02
C LEU A 50 -4.51 7.63 -7.09
N LYS A 51 -3.73 8.71 -6.94
CA LYS A 51 -4.21 10.08 -7.14
C LYS A 51 -4.68 10.28 -8.58
N ASP A 52 -3.93 9.80 -9.56
CA ASP A 52 -4.32 9.91 -10.98
C ASP A 52 -5.55 9.06 -11.33
N LYS A 53 -5.78 7.98 -10.58
CA LYS A 53 -7.02 7.19 -10.63
C LYS A 53 -8.20 7.80 -9.85
N GLY A 54 -8.03 9.01 -9.31
CA GLY A 54 -9.09 9.78 -8.66
C GLY A 54 -9.51 9.23 -7.30
N LEU A 55 -8.64 8.48 -6.63
CA LEU A 55 -8.81 8.14 -5.21
C LEU A 55 -8.73 9.42 -4.38
N THR A 56 -9.68 9.64 -3.48
CA THR A 56 -9.71 10.82 -2.60
C THR A 56 -8.99 10.57 -1.30
N THR A 57 -8.49 11.63 -0.65
CA THR A 57 -7.84 11.48 0.67
C THR A 57 -8.83 10.93 1.70
N SER A 58 -10.10 11.33 1.63
CA SER A 58 -11.14 10.85 2.53
C SER A 58 -11.36 9.34 2.41
N GLN A 59 -11.32 8.79 1.19
CA GLN A 59 -11.43 7.35 0.97
C GLN A 59 -10.26 6.60 1.62
N ILE A 60 -9.03 7.06 1.42
CA ILE A 60 -7.83 6.46 2.02
C ILE A 60 -7.90 6.55 3.54
N ARG A 61 -8.22 7.73 4.09
CA ARG A 61 -8.30 7.96 5.55
C ARG A 61 -9.35 7.11 6.24
N ASN A 62 -10.50 6.89 5.61
CA ASN A 62 -11.54 6.04 6.18
C ASN A 62 -11.03 4.61 6.38
N ILE A 63 -10.25 4.09 5.43
CA ILE A 63 -9.64 2.76 5.52
C ILE A 63 -8.49 2.76 6.54
N TYR A 64 -7.60 3.77 6.47
CA TYR A 64 -6.47 3.91 7.38
C TYR A 64 -6.90 4.01 8.85
N GLY A 65 -8.01 4.71 9.14
CA GLY A 65 -8.58 4.80 10.48
C GLY A 65 -8.93 3.43 11.08
N ILE A 66 -9.48 2.51 10.27
CA ILE A 66 -9.79 1.13 10.71
C ILE A 66 -8.49 0.39 11.04
N VAL A 67 -7.47 0.52 10.18
CA VAL A 67 -6.15 -0.10 10.40
C VAL A 67 -5.50 0.41 11.70
N ARG A 68 -5.58 1.72 11.97
CA ARG A 68 -5.06 2.32 13.22
C ARG A 68 -5.80 1.85 14.47
N GLN A 69 -7.11 1.59 14.37
CA GLN A 69 -7.88 1.01 15.46
C GLN A 69 -7.43 -0.42 15.78
N LEU A 70 -7.25 -1.26 14.74
CA LEU A 70 -6.69 -2.60 14.89
C LEU A 70 -5.29 -2.56 15.51
N GLU A 71 -4.47 -1.59 15.08
CA GLU A 71 -3.13 -1.42 15.63
C GLU A 71 -3.10 -1.07 17.11
N ALA A 72 -4.00 -0.20 17.55
CA ALA A 72 -4.11 0.13 18.97
C ALA A 72 -4.51 -1.08 19.83
N GLN A 73 -5.24 -2.04 19.26
CA GLN A 73 -5.73 -3.22 19.95
C GLN A 73 -4.74 -4.39 19.90
N TRP A 74 -3.76 -4.36 19.00
CA TRP A 74 -2.80 -5.45 18.86
C TRP A 74 -1.76 -5.44 20.01
N PRO A 75 -1.67 -6.51 20.82
CA PRO A 75 -0.73 -6.59 21.93
C PRO A 75 0.72 -6.38 21.49
N LYS A 76 1.50 -5.67 22.32
CA LYS A 76 2.94 -5.48 22.08
C LYS A 76 3.71 -6.71 22.54
N GLY A 77 4.68 -7.14 21.73
CA GLY A 77 5.66 -8.16 22.11
C GLY A 77 5.17 -9.60 22.02
N THR A 78 3.94 -9.87 21.56
CA THR A 78 3.43 -11.23 21.36
C THR A 78 2.63 -11.36 20.06
N PRO A 79 2.69 -12.51 19.39
CA PRO A 79 1.76 -12.83 18.31
C PRO A 79 0.31 -12.83 18.81
N SER A 80 -0.64 -12.37 17.97
CA SER A 80 -2.07 -12.41 18.29
C SER A 80 -2.88 -12.96 17.11
N PRO A 81 -3.35 -14.21 17.19
CA PRO A 81 -4.26 -14.80 16.20
C PRO A 81 -5.58 -14.03 16.06
N GLU A 82 -6.08 -13.45 17.15
CA GLU A 82 -7.33 -12.70 17.18
C GLU A 82 -7.20 -11.42 16.36
N ALA A 83 -6.14 -10.63 16.60
CA ALA A 83 -5.89 -9.40 15.85
C ALA A 83 -5.56 -9.69 14.38
N ALA A 84 -4.83 -10.78 14.10
CA ALA A 84 -4.61 -11.25 12.72
C ALA A 84 -5.92 -11.59 12.01
N ARG A 85 -6.85 -12.27 12.70
CA ARG A 85 -8.18 -12.58 12.17
C ARG A 85 -8.95 -11.30 11.84
N GLU A 86 -8.93 -10.30 12.70
CA GLU A 86 -9.60 -9.02 12.45
C GLU A 86 -9.01 -8.27 11.25
N LEU A 87 -7.69 -8.29 11.10
CA LEU A 87 -7.01 -7.74 9.94
C LEU A 87 -7.42 -8.46 8.65
N ILE A 88 -7.46 -9.80 8.65
CA ILE A 88 -7.92 -10.59 7.50
C ILE A 88 -9.36 -10.22 7.11
N LEU A 89 -10.23 -9.99 8.11
CA LEU A 89 -11.61 -9.56 7.89
C LEU A 89 -11.75 -8.13 7.36
N LEU A 90 -10.66 -7.37 7.25
CA LEU A 90 -10.66 -6.10 6.52
C LEU A 90 -10.78 -6.31 5.00
N LYS A 91 -10.26 -7.42 4.46
CA LYS A 91 -10.30 -7.73 3.01
C LYS A 91 -11.71 -7.67 2.40
N PRO A 92 -12.75 -8.33 2.95
CA PRO A 92 -14.10 -8.22 2.40
C PRO A 92 -14.68 -6.80 2.52
N LYS A 93 -14.32 -6.04 3.58
CA LYS A 93 -14.74 -4.64 3.72
C LYS A 93 -14.12 -3.77 2.63
N LEU A 94 -12.84 -3.97 2.32
CA LEU A 94 -12.13 -3.28 1.23
C LEU A 94 -12.77 -3.60 -0.13
N ALA A 95 -13.02 -4.88 -0.40
CA ALA A 95 -13.65 -5.33 -1.64
C ALA A 95 -15.04 -4.71 -1.84
N TYR A 96 -15.84 -4.66 -0.77
CA TYR A 96 -17.16 -4.02 -0.82
C TYR A 96 -17.07 -2.51 -1.07
N GLN A 97 -16.15 -1.81 -0.40
CA GLN A 97 -15.93 -0.39 -0.65
C GLN A 97 -15.46 -0.12 -2.07
N ALA A 98 -14.58 -0.96 -2.62
CA ALA A 98 -14.11 -0.86 -4.00
C ALA A 98 -15.25 -1.04 -5.00
N ALA A 99 -16.08 -2.08 -4.83
CA ALA A 99 -17.19 -2.38 -5.74
C ALA A 99 -18.26 -1.27 -5.81
N ARG A 100 -18.38 -0.43 -4.77
CA ARG A 100 -19.34 0.68 -4.71
C ARG A 100 -18.83 1.97 -5.33
N GLN A 101 -17.56 2.02 -5.73
CA GLN A 101 -16.93 3.27 -6.15
C GLN A 101 -16.80 3.30 -7.68
N PRO A 102 -17.21 4.40 -8.33
CA PRO A 102 -17.16 4.48 -9.79
C PRO A 102 -15.73 4.58 -10.34
N ARG A 103 -14.75 4.89 -9.48
CA ARG A 103 -13.35 5.08 -9.85
C ARG A 103 -12.51 3.89 -9.41
N LYS A 104 -11.60 3.47 -10.30
CA LYS A 104 -10.72 2.31 -10.11
C LYS A 104 -9.65 2.48 -9.02
N GLY A 105 -9.45 3.69 -8.48
CA GLY A 105 -8.43 3.93 -7.45
C GLY A 105 -8.68 3.13 -6.16
N VAL A 106 -9.94 2.96 -5.75
CA VAL A 106 -10.26 2.19 -4.54
C VAL A 106 -10.04 0.70 -4.74
N GLU A 107 -10.34 0.18 -5.94
CA GLU A 107 -10.10 -1.21 -6.33
C GLU A 107 -8.60 -1.53 -6.32
N GLU A 108 -7.77 -0.65 -6.89
CA GLU A 108 -6.31 -0.83 -6.89
C GLU A 108 -5.72 -0.81 -5.47
N LEU A 109 -6.16 0.13 -4.63
CA LEU A 109 -5.73 0.16 -3.24
C LEU A 109 -6.18 -1.11 -2.50
N ALA A 110 -7.41 -1.57 -2.73
CA ALA A 110 -7.93 -2.78 -2.10
C ALA A 110 -7.15 -4.04 -2.51
N ASP A 111 -6.74 -4.17 -3.78
CA ASP A 111 -5.90 -5.28 -4.25
C ASP A 111 -4.54 -5.29 -3.54
N VAL A 112 -3.84 -4.14 -3.55
CA VAL A 112 -2.51 -4.03 -2.92
C VAL A 112 -2.58 -4.30 -1.42
N LEU A 113 -3.53 -3.68 -0.71
CA LEU A 113 -3.69 -3.92 0.73
C LEU A 113 -4.12 -5.36 1.02
N GLY A 114 -4.97 -5.95 0.18
CA GLY A 114 -5.40 -7.34 0.33
C GLY A 114 -4.25 -8.33 0.26
N ARG A 115 -3.34 -8.16 -0.71
CA ARG A 115 -2.11 -8.96 -0.83
C ARG A 115 -1.14 -8.70 0.32
N ALA A 116 -1.02 -7.45 0.77
CA ALA A 116 -0.16 -7.09 1.89
C ALA A 116 -0.63 -7.73 3.20
N ILE A 117 -1.95 -7.74 3.46
CA ILE A 117 -2.57 -8.39 4.62
C ILE A 117 -2.22 -9.88 4.68
N ASP A 118 -2.20 -10.58 3.55
CA ASP A 118 -1.89 -12.02 3.49
C ASP A 118 -0.45 -12.33 3.94
N LEU A 119 0.45 -11.35 3.91
CA LEU A 119 1.85 -11.50 4.31
C LEU A 119 2.12 -11.16 5.77
N VAL A 120 1.16 -10.53 6.47
CA VAL A 120 1.32 -10.12 7.87
C VAL A 120 1.37 -11.34 8.79
N GLY A 121 0.45 -12.29 8.62
CA GLY A 121 0.31 -13.42 9.53
C GLY A 121 -0.07 -12.97 10.94
N THR A 122 0.54 -13.58 11.96
CA THR A 122 0.33 -13.24 13.38
C THR A 122 1.42 -12.36 13.97
N ASP A 123 2.41 -11.95 13.17
CA ASP A 123 3.58 -11.20 13.61
C ASP A 123 3.27 -9.70 13.72
N ARG A 124 3.44 -9.13 14.92
CA ARG A 124 3.16 -7.71 15.18
C ARG A 124 4.12 -6.77 14.43
N GLY A 125 5.35 -7.21 14.18
CA GLY A 125 6.34 -6.46 13.41
C GLY A 125 5.94 -6.38 11.94
N HIS A 126 5.52 -7.49 11.33
CA HIS A 126 4.98 -7.47 9.96
C HIS A 126 3.76 -6.57 9.87
N PHE A 127 2.89 -6.60 10.88
CA PHE A 127 1.76 -5.69 10.92
C PHE A 127 2.18 -4.23 11.03
N GLY A 128 3.21 -3.91 11.82
CA GLY A 128 3.80 -2.57 11.87
C GLY A 128 4.26 -2.09 10.51
N ARG A 129 4.99 -2.92 9.76
CA ARG A 129 5.45 -2.59 8.40
C ARG A 129 4.30 -2.43 7.41
N PHE A 130 3.21 -3.20 7.56
CA PHE A 130 1.97 -2.97 6.81
C PHE A 130 1.38 -1.58 7.09
N VAL A 131 1.33 -1.17 8.36
CA VAL A 131 0.85 0.17 8.76
C VAL A 131 1.75 1.25 8.16
N ASP A 132 3.07 1.11 8.29
CA ASP A 132 4.05 2.06 7.75
C ASP A 132 3.92 2.20 6.23
N PHE A 133 3.76 1.08 5.52
CA PHE A 133 3.57 1.08 4.07
C PHE A 133 2.28 1.80 3.68
N PHE A 134 1.18 1.55 4.40
CA PHE A 134 -0.09 2.19 4.11
C PHE A 134 -0.04 3.70 4.42
N GLU A 135 0.60 4.09 5.51
CA GLU A 135 0.83 5.50 5.85
C GLU A 135 1.66 6.21 4.78
N ALA A 136 2.73 5.57 4.29
CA ALA A 136 3.57 6.12 3.23
C ALA A 136 2.77 6.33 1.93
N ILE A 137 1.89 5.38 1.54
CA ILE A 137 1.00 5.54 0.38
C ILE A 137 0.11 6.79 0.55
N LEU A 138 -0.49 6.96 1.74
CA LEU A 138 -1.32 8.14 2.05
C LEU A 138 -0.51 9.43 1.98
N ALA A 139 0.72 9.43 2.51
CA ALA A 139 1.61 10.60 2.48
C ALA A 139 1.95 11.02 1.04
N TYR A 140 2.39 10.08 0.21
CA TYR A 140 2.73 10.35 -1.20
C TYR A 140 1.51 10.67 -2.07
N HIS A 141 0.35 10.09 -1.78
CA HIS A 141 -0.91 10.50 -2.42
C HIS A 141 -1.23 11.98 -2.15
N ARG A 142 -1.04 12.44 -0.90
CA ARG A 142 -1.22 13.85 -0.54
C ARG A 142 -0.17 14.75 -1.18
N GLU A 143 1.09 14.31 -1.21
CA GLU A 143 2.18 15.01 -1.90
C GLU A 143 1.83 15.25 -3.38
N ALA A 144 1.27 14.23 -4.06
CA ALA A 144 0.84 14.31 -5.45
C ALA A 144 -0.40 15.20 -5.70
N GLY A 145 -0.91 15.90 -4.67
CA GLY A 145 -2.07 16.79 -4.76
C GLY A 145 -3.42 16.09 -4.60
N GLY A 146 -3.44 14.89 -3.99
CA GLY A 146 -4.67 14.21 -3.60
C GLY A 146 -5.57 15.09 -2.72
N LYS A 147 -6.87 15.11 -3.03
CA LYS A 147 -7.89 15.86 -2.28
C LYS A 147 -8.76 14.91 -1.48
#